data_AF-A0AAD0FVE2-F1
#
_entry.id   AF-A0AAD0FVE2-F1
#
_cell.length_a   1.000
_cell.length_b   1.000
_cell.length_c   1.000
_cell.angle_alpha   90.00
_cell.angle_beta   90.00
_cell.angle_gamma   90.00
#
_symmetry.space_group_name_H-M   'P 1'
#
loop_
_entity.id
_entity.type
_entity.pdbx_description
1 polymer ?
#
loop_
_entity_poly.entity_id
_entity_poly.type
_entity_poly.pdbx_seq_one_letter_code
_entity_poly.pdbx_strand_id
1 'polypeptide(L)'
;MSMSLFVVLALDCNTSTTKLNEYSAELGYSIEYEKNIELKSHSGFLPAKINGEVAGVESYSYPVTNLPDDFTSQLPTKLTNGQVYQLRFGGRESEALSAFTTAIILNTKCEGITIDDQSGTVLTVEQLTQGLSYFAQM
;
A
#
# COMPACT_ATOMS: atom_id res chain seq x y z
N MET A 1 -1.53 7.36 -17.76
CA MET A 1 -1.74 5.97 -17.31
C MET A 1 -1.70 5.96 -15.80
N SER A 2 -2.52 5.16 -15.14
CA SER A 2 -2.46 4.96 -13.69
C SER A 2 -1.75 3.65 -13.40
N MET A 3 -0.92 3.61 -12.35
CA MET A 3 -0.22 2.43 -11.87
C MET A 3 -0.86 1.96 -10.56
N SER A 4 -0.64 0.70 -10.19
CA SER A 4 -1.14 0.15 -8.93
C SER A 4 -0.08 -0.71 -8.23
N LEU A 5 -0.03 -0.60 -6.90
CA LEU A 5 0.61 -1.59 -6.05
C LEU A 5 -0.47 -2.47 -5.41
N PHE A 6 -0.37 -3.78 -5.56
CA PHE A 6 -1.23 -4.73 -4.85
C PHE A 6 -0.52 -5.20 -3.59
N VAL A 7 -0.98 -4.75 -2.42
CA VAL A 7 -0.45 -5.19 -1.14
C VAL A 7 -1.32 -6.31 -0.59
N VAL A 8 -0.75 -7.51 -0.48
CA VAL A 8 -1.44 -8.71 0.00
C VAL A 8 -1.10 -8.95 1.46
N LEU A 9 -2.12 -9.00 2.31
CA LEU A 9 -2.01 -9.19 3.76
C LEU A 9 -2.82 -10.39 4.25
N ALA A 10 -2.38 -10.99 5.36
CA ALA A 10 -3.21 -11.90 6.13
C ALA A 10 -4.36 -11.13 6.82
N LEU A 11 -5.44 -11.85 7.18
CA LEU A 11 -6.68 -11.24 7.69
C LEU A 11 -6.59 -10.63 9.10
N ASP A 12 -5.52 -10.92 9.83
CA ASP A 12 -5.29 -10.54 11.23
C ASP A 12 -4.56 -9.20 11.39
N CYS A 13 -3.96 -8.66 10.32
CA CYS A 13 -3.37 -7.32 10.34
C CYS A 13 -4.44 -6.23 10.53
N ASN A 14 -4.17 -5.29 11.45
CA ASN A 14 -4.99 -4.10 11.63
C ASN A 14 -4.59 -3.02 10.61
N THR A 15 -5.48 -2.76 9.65
CA THR A 15 -5.29 -1.78 8.58
C THR A 15 -6.15 -0.53 8.80
N SER A 16 -6.46 -0.16 10.03
CA SER A 16 -7.11 1.14 10.30
C SER A 16 -6.12 2.28 10.06
N THR A 17 -6.57 3.44 9.58
CA THR A 17 -5.69 4.60 9.41
C THR A 17 -5.11 5.11 10.72
N THR A 18 -5.78 4.86 11.84
CA THR A 18 -5.23 5.10 13.18
C THR A 18 -3.97 4.27 13.40
N LYS A 19 -3.99 2.97 13.09
CA LYS A 19 -2.79 2.12 13.18
C LYS A 19 -1.74 2.45 12.13
N LEU A 20 -2.14 2.79 10.90
CA LEU A 20 -1.18 3.23 9.89
C LEU A 20 -0.43 4.50 10.32
N ASN A 21 -1.09 5.44 11.00
CA ASN A 21 -0.43 6.62 11.56
C ASN A 21 0.58 6.26 12.67
N GLU A 22 0.22 5.35 13.57
CA GLU A 22 1.14 4.84 14.60
C GLU A 22 2.36 4.17 13.95
N TYR A 23 2.13 3.28 12.98
CA TYR A 23 3.19 2.60 12.24
C TYR A 23 4.08 3.56 11.45
N SER A 24 3.49 4.59 10.82
CA SER A 24 4.23 5.63 10.12
C SER A 24 5.19 6.35 11.06
N ALA A 25 4.71 6.75 12.23
CA ALA A 25 5.52 7.43 13.24
C ALA A 25 6.66 6.53 13.76
N GLU A 26 6.38 5.25 14.04
CA GLU A 26 7.39 4.28 14.48
C GLU A 26 8.49 4.04 13.45
N LEU A 27 8.14 4.09 12.15
CA LEU A 27 9.07 3.88 11.04
C LEU A 27 9.75 5.18 10.57
N GLY A 28 9.36 6.34 11.12
CA GLY A 28 9.94 7.63 10.76
C GLY A 28 9.43 8.20 9.43
N TYR A 29 8.30 7.72 8.90
CA TYR A 29 7.68 8.27 7.71
C TYR A 29 6.81 9.48 8.06
N SER A 30 6.91 10.54 7.25
CA SER A 30 6.15 11.78 7.42
C SER A 30 4.84 11.76 6.64
N ILE A 31 4.08 10.66 6.74
CA ILE A 31 2.71 10.55 6.21
C ILE A 31 1.69 10.50 7.36
N GLU A 32 0.60 11.25 7.23
CA GLU A 32 -0.52 11.26 8.18
C GLU A 32 -1.82 11.02 7.42
N TYR A 33 -2.44 9.86 7.62
CA TYR A 33 -3.73 9.49 7.05
C TYR A 33 -4.88 10.12 7.84
N GLU A 34 -5.99 10.42 7.15
CA GLU A 34 -7.23 10.83 7.82
C GLU A 34 -7.73 9.74 8.77
N LYS A 35 -8.12 10.12 9.99
CA LYS A 35 -8.47 9.18 11.07
C LYS A 35 -9.81 8.49 10.82
N ASN A 36 -9.97 7.32 11.44
CA ASN A 36 -11.22 6.53 11.44
C ASN A 36 -11.63 5.97 10.07
N ILE A 37 -10.66 5.66 9.21
CA ILE A 37 -10.90 4.93 7.96
C ILE A 37 -10.36 3.51 8.12
N GLU A 38 -11.21 2.53 7.83
CA GLU A 38 -10.83 1.12 7.80
C GLU A 38 -10.54 0.71 6.36
N LEU A 39 -9.27 0.43 6.02
CA LEU A 39 -8.88 0.14 4.64
C LEU A 39 -9.64 -1.06 4.05
N LYS A 40 -10.01 -2.05 4.90
CA LYS A 40 -10.70 -3.26 4.48
C LYS A 40 -12.13 -3.04 3.97
N SER A 41 -12.78 -1.94 4.36
CA SER A 41 -14.11 -1.57 3.86
C SER A 41 -14.11 -0.25 3.08
N HIS A 42 -12.94 0.40 2.98
CA HIS A 42 -12.78 1.64 2.23
C HIS A 42 -12.68 1.36 0.72
N SER A 43 -13.22 2.29 -0.06
CA SER A 43 -13.13 2.30 -1.52
C SER A 43 -13.07 3.74 -2.01
N GLY A 44 -12.05 4.06 -2.80
CA GLY A 44 -11.81 5.38 -3.36
C GLY A 44 -10.63 6.10 -2.73
N PHE A 45 -10.60 7.42 -2.83
CA PHE A 45 -9.45 8.21 -2.38
C PHE A 45 -9.25 8.08 -0.86
N LEU A 46 -8.07 7.64 -0.45
CA LEU A 46 -7.59 7.59 0.93
C LEU A 46 -6.79 8.88 1.20
N PRO A 47 -7.38 9.87 1.91
CA PRO A 47 -6.73 11.15 2.12
C PRO A 47 -5.57 11.02 3.10
N ALA A 48 -4.47 11.70 2.80
CA ALA A 48 -3.32 11.78 3.68
C ALA A 48 -2.66 13.17 3.58
N LYS A 49 -1.68 13.40 4.45
CA LYS A 49 -0.74 14.49 4.33
C LYS A 49 0.67 13.95 4.30
N ILE A 50 1.51 14.49 3.42
CA ILE A 50 2.95 14.18 3.40
C ILE A 50 3.68 15.48 3.68
N ASN A 51 4.50 15.48 4.73
CA ASN A 51 5.17 16.70 5.22
C ASN A 51 4.21 17.89 5.48
N GLY A 52 2.96 17.58 5.84
CA GLY A 52 1.90 18.57 6.08
C GLY A 52 1.12 19.03 4.84
N GLU A 53 1.54 18.65 3.64
CA GLU A 53 0.85 18.97 2.38
C GLU A 53 -0.20 17.93 2.01
N VAL A 54 -1.26 18.35 1.31
CA VAL A 54 -2.36 17.47 0.91
C VAL A 54 -1.87 16.42 -0.08
N ALA A 55 -2.09 15.16 0.28
CA ALA A 55 -1.71 13.99 -0.49
C ALA A 55 -2.80 12.91 -0.36
N GLY A 56 -2.49 11.69 -0.79
CA GLY A 56 -3.36 10.54 -0.68
C GLY A 56 -3.22 9.62 -1.89
N VAL A 57 -3.95 8.52 -1.85
CA VAL A 57 -3.89 7.46 -2.87
C VAL A 57 -5.28 6.89 -3.09
N GLU A 58 -5.62 6.47 -4.30
CA GLU A 58 -6.84 5.67 -4.47
C GLU A 58 -6.62 4.27 -3.89
N SER A 59 -7.48 3.86 -2.96
CA SER A 59 -7.37 2.57 -2.28
C SER A 59 -8.65 1.75 -2.47
N TYR A 60 -8.47 0.49 -2.82
CA TYR A 60 -9.53 -0.50 -2.95
C TYR A 60 -9.10 -1.78 -2.24
N SER A 61 -10.06 -2.50 -1.67
CA SER A 61 -9.77 -3.79 -1.05
C SER A 61 -10.68 -4.90 -1.57
N TYR A 62 -10.10 -6.08 -1.79
CA TYR A 62 -10.82 -7.28 -2.23
C TYR A 62 -10.06 -8.56 -1.83
N PRO A 63 -10.74 -9.72 -1.80
CA PRO A 63 -10.10 -10.99 -1.46
C PRO A 63 -8.99 -11.37 -2.46
N VAL A 64 -7.96 -12.09 -1.99
CA VAL A 64 -6.85 -12.57 -2.84
C VAL A 64 -7.32 -13.42 -4.01
N THR A 65 -8.45 -14.13 -3.88
CA THR A 65 -9.06 -14.90 -4.97
C THR A 65 -9.47 -14.09 -6.20
N ASN A 66 -9.50 -12.75 -6.08
CA ASN A 66 -9.82 -11.87 -7.19
C ASN A 66 -8.57 -11.35 -7.92
N LEU A 67 -7.36 -11.67 -7.44
CA LEU A 67 -6.14 -11.44 -8.21
C LEU A 67 -6.01 -12.46 -9.35
N PRO A 68 -5.39 -12.09 -10.48
CA PRO A 68 -5.00 -13.03 -11.51
C PRO A 68 -4.18 -14.21 -10.96
N ASP A 69 -4.39 -15.41 -11.53
CA ASP A 69 -3.69 -16.63 -11.10
C ASP A 69 -2.16 -16.51 -11.14
N ASP A 70 -1.63 -15.77 -12.12
CA ASP A 70 -0.20 -15.50 -12.25
C ASP A 70 0.37 -14.73 -11.05
N PHE A 71 -0.44 -13.91 -10.37
CA PHE A 71 -0.03 -13.20 -9.17
C PHE A 71 -0.21 -14.05 -7.92
N THR A 72 -1.31 -14.80 -7.82
CA THR A 72 -1.58 -15.63 -6.64
C THR A 72 -0.62 -16.81 -6.52
N SER A 73 -0.12 -17.35 -7.63
CA SER A 73 0.87 -18.43 -7.65
C SER A 73 2.23 -18.06 -7.03
N GLN A 74 2.53 -16.77 -6.93
CA GLN A 74 3.76 -16.25 -6.32
C GLN A 74 3.63 -16.02 -4.81
N LEU A 75 2.41 -16.11 -4.26
CA LEU A 75 2.15 -15.81 -2.85
C LEU A 75 2.44 -17.02 -1.95
N PRO A 76 2.99 -16.81 -0.75
CA PRO A 76 3.07 -17.83 0.28
C PRO A 76 1.67 -18.32 0.67
N THR A 77 1.57 -19.60 1.04
CA THR A 77 0.30 -20.25 1.41
C THR A 77 -0.46 -19.52 2.52
N LYS A 78 0.23 -18.86 3.46
CA LYS A 78 -0.41 -18.09 4.54
C LYS A 78 -1.27 -16.90 4.04
N LEU A 79 -1.03 -16.43 2.82
CA LEU A 79 -1.71 -15.28 2.23
C LEU A 79 -2.82 -15.66 1.24
N THR A 80 -3.02 -16.94 0.92
CA THR A 80 -4.00 -17.34 -0.12
C THR A 80 -5.46 -17.04 0.25
N ASN A 81 -5.76 -16.95 1.56
CA ASN A 81 -7.06 -16.53 2.09
C ASN A 81 -7.04 -15.07 2.59
N GLY A 82 -6.02 -14.31 2.19
CA GLY A 82 -5.79 -12.94 2.63
C GLY A 82 -6.68 -11.90 1.95
N GLN A 83 -6.34 -10.66 2.21
CA GLN A 83 -6.96 -9.48 1.60
C GLN A 83 -5.91 -8.74 0.75
N VAL A 84 -6.34 -8.22 -0.38
CA VAL A 84 -5.57 -7.33 -1.24
C VAL A 84 -5.99 -5.91 -0.96
N TYR A 85 -5.00 -5.03 -0.87
CA TYR A 85 -5.16 -3.59 -0.85
C TYR A 85 -4.49 -3.03 -2.10
N GLN A 86 -5.31 -2.65 -3.09
CA GLN A 86 -4.85 -2.01 -4.30
C GLN A 86 -4.65 -0.52 -4.04
N LEU A 87 -3.41 -0.06 -4.17
CA LEU A 87 -3.01 1.34 -4.05
C LEU A 87 -2.75 1.89 -5.44
N ARG A 88 -3.72 2.60 -6.00
CA ARG A 88 -3.68 3.17 -7.34
C ARG A 88 -3.23 4.62 -7.29
N PHE A 89 -2.26 4.95 -8.13
CA PHE A 89 -1.68 6.30 -8.21
C PHE A 89 -1.45 6.70 -9.67
N GLY A 90 -1.59 8.00 -9.94
CA GLY A 90 -1.35 8.61 -11.23
C GLY A 90 0.05 9.19 -11.36
N GLY A 91 0.16 10.26 -12.15
CA GLY A 91 1.43 10.96 -12.37
C GLY A 91 1.73 12.05 -11.34
N ARG A 92 0.90 12.23 -10.31
CA ARG A 92 1.18 13.17 -9.24
C ARG A 92 2.15 12.54 -8.25
N GLU A 93 3.24 13.24 -7.97
CA GLU A 93 4.29 12.79 -7.06
C GLU A 93 3.73 12.38 -5.69
N SER A 94 2.84 13.21 -5.12
CA SER A 94 2.23 12.95 -3.81
C SER A 94 1.37 11.68 -3.77
N GLU A 95 0.80 11.26 -4.90
CA GLU A 95 0.05 10.00 -5.00
C GLU A 95 0.98 8.80 -4.99
N ALA A 96 2.09 8.86 -5.73
CA ALA A 96 3.12 7.83 -5.72
C ALA A 96 3.77 7.70 -4.34
N LEU A 97 4.18 8.82 -3.74
CA LEU A 97 4.71 8.87 -2.38
C LEU A 97 3.74 8.25 -1.38
N SER A 98 2.44 8.54 -1.49
CA SER A 98 1.41 7.94 -0.64
C SER A 98 1.31 6.43 -0.84
N ALA A 99 1.26 5.97 -2.10
CA ALA A 99 1.16 4.55 -2.43
C ALA A 99 2.37 3.75 -1.91
N PHE A 100 3.59 4.19 -2.24
CA PHE A 100 4.81 3.51 -1.84
C PHE A 100 5.02 3.53 -0.33
N THR A 101 4.78 4.66 0.34
CA THR A 101 4.89 4.73 1.81
C THR A 101 3.88 3.81 2.49
N THR A 102 2.62 3.79 2.02
CA THR A 102 1.60 2.87 2.54
C THR A 102 2.00 1.42 2.35
N ALA A 103 2.50 1.06 1.16
CA ALA A 103 2.97 -0.30 0.87
C ALA A 103 4.13 -0.72 1.79
N ILE A 104 5.12 0.15 1.98
CA ILE A 104 6.25 -0.13 2.88
C ILE A 104 5.75 -0.39 4.30
N ILE A 105 4.92 0.50 4.85
CA ILE A 105 4.36 0.36 6.20
C ILE A 105 3.69 -1.01 6.36
N LEU A 106 2.83 -1.38 5.41
CA LEU A 106 2.10 -2.65 5.45
C LEU A 106 3.01 -3.88 5.29
N ASN A 107 4.05 -3.80 4.46
CA ASN A 107 5.00 -4.91 4.30
C ASN A 107 5.84 -5.09 5.55
N THR A 108 6.27 -3.99 6.18
CA THR A 108 7.11 -4.03 7.38
C THR A 108 6.33 -4.41 8.64
N LYS A 109 5.10 -3.91 8.83
CA LYS A 109 4.34 -4.09 10.08
C LYS A 109 3.33 -5.23 10.05
N CYS A 110 2.90 -5.63 8.85
CA CYS A 110 1.89 -6.67 8.67
C CYS A 110 2.38 -7.86 7.84
N GLU A 111 3.69 -7.98 7.65
CA GLU A 111 4.30 -9.05 6.84
C GLU A 111 3.66 -9.18 5.45
N GLY A 112 3.23 -8.04 4.90
CA GLY A 112 2.60 -7.97 3.60
C GLY A 112 3.56 -8.29 2.46
N ILE A 113 2.97 -8.60 1.31
CA ILE A 113 3.69 -8.74 0.03
C ILE A 113 3.13 -7.76 -0.95
N THR A 114 3.98 -6.94 -1.56
CA THR A 114 3.57 -6.02 -2.62
C THR A 114 3.88 -6.60 -3.99
N ILE A 115 2.92 -6.50 -4.91
CA ILE A 115 3.08 -6.84 -6.32
C ILE A 115 2.86 -5.56 -7.14
N ASP A 116 3.75 -5.30 -8.09
CA ASP A 116 3.59 -4.25 -9.09
C ASP A 116 2.60 -4.69 -10.17
N ASP A 117 1.57 -3.88 -10.46
CA ASP A 117 0.51 -4.27 -11.40
C ASP A 117 0.97 -4.32 -12.86
N GLN A 118 2.03 -3.59 -13.21
CA GLN A 118 2.54 -3.54 -14.59
C GLN A 118 3.41 -4.76 -14.93
N SER A 119 4.33 -5.12 -14.02
CA SER A 119 5.27 -6.22 -14.25
C SER A 119 4.82 -7.56 -13.64
N GLY A 120 3.88 -7.54 -12.70
CA GLY A 120 3.51 -8.71 -11.91
C GLY A 120 4.60 -9.18 -10.93
N THR A 121 5.61 -8.34 -10.70
CA THR A 121 6.77 -8.67 -9.87
C THR A 121 6.49 -8.38 -8.41
N VAL A 122 6.87 -9.30 -7.54
CA VAL A 122 6.91 -9.06 -6.08
C VAL A 122 8.02 -8.07 -5.76
N LEU A 123 7.66 -6.97 -5.09
CA LEU A 123 8.60 -5.94 -4.66
C LEU A 123 9.01 -6.14 -3.20
N THR A 124 10.32 -6.14 -2.92
CA THR A 124 10.84 -6.13 -1.55
C THR A 124 10.68 -4.75 -0.92
N VAL A 125 10.79 -4.66 0.42
CA VAL A 125 10.79 -3.38 1.14
C VAL A 125 11.91 -2.45 0.66
N GLU A 126 13.08 -2.99 0.31
CA GLU A 126 14.18 -2.22 -0.26
C GLU A 126 13.82 -1.64 -1.62
N GLN A 127 13.20 -2.42 -2.50
CA GLN A 127 12.76 -1.95 -3.82
C GLN A 127 11.65 -0.90 -3.70
N LEU A 128 10.72 -1.08 -2.78
CA LEU A 128 9.70 -0.07 -2.49
C LEU A 128 10.33 1.23 -1.96
N THR A 129 11.33 1.13 -1.10
CA THR A 129 12.06 2.29 -0.55
C THR A 129 12.86 3.02 -1.64
N GLN A 130 13.44 2.27 -2.58
CA GLN A 130 14.09 2.84 -3.76
C GLN A 130 13.07 3.58 -4.65
N GLY A 131 11.91 2.97 -4.90
CA GLY A 131 10.81 3.60 -5.64
C GLY A 131 10.32 4.89 -4.97
N LEU A 132 10.11 4.87 -3.66
CA LEU A 132 9.75 6.06 -2.88
C LEU A 132 10.79 7.18 -3.05
N SER A 133 12.08 6.84 -2.98
CA SER A 133 13.18 7.80 -3.12
C SER A 133 13.26 8.38 -4.54
N TYR A 134 12.96 7.58 -5.56
CA TYR A 134 12.90 8.04 -6.95
C TYR A 134 11.78 9.05 -7.15
N PHE A 135 10.57 8.76 -6.68
CA PHE A 135 9.45 9.68 -6.83
C PHE A 135 9.63 10.97 -6.03
N ALA A 136 10.28 10.91 -4.86
CA ALA A 136 10.54 12.11 -4.04
C ALA A 136 11.55 13.09 -4.66
N GLN A 137 12.16 12.74 -5.79
CA GLN A 137 13.14 13.55 -6.53
C GLN A 137 12.60 14.07 -7.87
N MET A 138 11.39 13.68 -8.27
CA MET A 138 10.76 14.11 -9.52
C MET A 138 10.14 15.49 -9.41
#